data_AF-T2MJ44-F1
#
_entry.id   AF-T2MJ44-F1
#
_cell.length_a   1.000
_cell.length_b   1.000
_cell.length_c   1.000
_cell.angle_alpha   90.00
_cell.angle_beta   90.00
_cell.angle_gamma   90.00
#
_symmetry.space_group_name_H-M   'P 1'
#
loop_
_entity.id
_entity.type
_entity.pdbx_description
1 polymer ?
#
loop_
_entity_poly.entity_id
_entity_poly.type
_entity_poly.pdbx_seq_one_letter_code
_entity_poly.pdbx_strand_id
1 'polypeptide(L)'
;MDVIDKQSTFPQTERMDSIGKDCNPLKHKYDDCFNKWYSEQFLNGNWTTPNGQPCSELFTEYKACVVKTLNNKNIDIDEVLKTVLGTNSEMQPPHSPDA
;
A
#
# COMPACT_ATOMS: atom_id res chain seq x y z
N MET A 1 1.49 -17.23 35.00
CA MET A 1 2.03 -18.16 34.01
C MET A 1 1.39 -17.82 32.68
N ASP A 2 2.03 -16.94 31.91
CA ASP A 2 2.89 -17.31 30.76
C ASP A 2 1.98 -17.56 29.53
N VAL A 3 1.98 -16.80 28.43
CA VAL A 3 2.92 -15.85 27.82
C VAL A 3 2.06 -14.91 26.95
N ILE A 4 2.17 -13.59 27.13
CA ILE A 4 1.70 -12.64 26.11
C ILE A 4 2.73 -12.69 25.01
N ASP A 5 2.44 -13.48 23.97
CA ASP A 5 3.33 -13.66 22.84
C ASP A 5 3.47 -12.33 22.09
N LYS A 6 4.71 -11.88 21.99
CA LYS A 6 5.13 -10.64 21.36
C LYS A 6 5.13 -10.81 19.84
N GLN A 7 3.95 -10.83 19.23
CA GLN A 7 3.85 -10.68 17.78
C GLN A 7 2.78 -9.65 17.45
N SER A 8 3.23 -8.41 17.25
CA SER A 8 2.67 -7.34 16.41
C SER A 8 1.29 -7.57 15.76
N THR A 9 0.26 -7.81 16.56
CA THR A 9 -1.10 -8.03 16.06
C THR A 9 -1.91 -6.80 16.41
N PHE A 10 -1.94 -5.85 15.47
CA PHE A 10 -3.06 -4.91 15.41
C PHE A 10 -4.35 -5.76 15.40
N PRO A 11 -5.35 -5.43 16.23
CA PRO A 11 -6.60 -6.17 16.26
C PRO A 11 -7.19 -6.23 14.84
N GLN A 12 -7.63 -7.41 14.41
CA GLN A 12 -8.16 -7.68 13.06
C GLN A 12 -9.32 -6.74 12.66
N THR A 13 -9.90 -6.04 13.64
CA THR A 13 -10.98 -5.06 13.52
C THR A 13 -10.57 -3.72 12.90
N GLU A 14 -9.27 -3.39 12.83
CA GLU A 14 -8.75 -2.13 12.25
C GLU A 14 -8.19 -2.30 10.82
N ARG A 15 -8.26 -3.50 10.24
CA ARG A 15 -7.67 -3.78 8.93
C ARG A 15 -8.64 -3.42 7.81
N MET A 16 -8.17 -2.52 6.93
CA MET A 16 -8.96 -2.05 5.80
C MET A 16 -9.09 -3.15 4.73
N ASP A 17 -10.32 -3.39 4.31
CA ASP A 17 -10.61 -4.28 3.19
C ASP A 17 -10.10 -3.69 1.86
N SER A 18 -9.72 -4.56 0.94
CA SER A 18 -9.45 -4.18 -0.44
C SER A 18 -10.76 -3.90 -1.19
N ILE A 19 -10.66 -3.22 -2.34
CA ILE A 19 -11.78 -2.98 -3.26
C ILE A 19 -12.41 -4.29 -3.77
N GLY A 20 -11.62 -5.38 -3.80
CA GLY A 20 -12.08 -6.75 -4.06
C GLY A 20 -11.89 -7.60 -2.82
N LYS A 21 -12.98 -8.19 -2.31
CA LYS A 21 -12.95 -9.04 -1.10
C LYS A 21 -11.96 -10.20 -1.23
N ASP A 22 -11.82 -10.77 -2.43
CA ASP A 22 -10.88 -11.85 -2.72
C ASP A 22 -9.41 -11.42 -2.60
N CYS A 23 -9.14 -10.12 -2.67
CA CYS A 23 -7.80 -9.55 -2.51
C CYS A 23 -7.45 -9.26 -1.05
N ASN A 24 -8.39 -9.34 -0.10
CA ASN A 24 -8.13 -9.01 1.31
C ASN A 24 -6.99 -9.84 1.93
N PRO A 25 -6.90 -11.18 1.72
CA PRO A 25 -5.80 -11.97 2.27
C PRO A 25 -4.44 -11.55 1.71
N LEU A 26 -4.38 -11.19 0.41
CA LEU A 26 -3.15 -10.72 -0.24
C LEU A 26 -2.76 -9.32 0.25
N LYS A 27 -3.75 -8.42 0.36
CA LYS A 27 -3.58 -7.07 0.91
C LYS A 27 -2.96 -7.12 2.29
N HIS A 28 -3.55 -7.91 3.19
CA HIS A 28 -3.09 -8.02 4.56
C HIS A 28 -1.64 -8.51 4.67
N LYS A 29 -1.27 -9.54 3.89
CA LYS A 29 0.11 -10.04 3.86
C LYS A 29 1.09 -8.99 3.34
N TYR A 30 0.72 -8.29 2.27
CA TYR A 30 1.55 -7.23 1.70
C TYR A 30 1.70 -6.05 2.67
N ASP A 31 0.60 -5.57 3.25
CA ASP A 31 0.60 -4.44 4.19
C ASP A 31 1.45 -4.74 5.43
N ASP A 32 1.34 -5.95 5.99
CA ASP A 32 2.14 -6.38 7.15
C ASP A 32 3.64 -6.39 6.81
N CYS A 33 4.01 -6.90 5.62
CA CYS A 33 5.40 -6.88 5.13
C CYS A 33 5.90 -5.44 4.92
N PHE A 34 5.11 -4.63 4.22
CA PHE A 34 5.45 -3.26 3.85
C PHE A 34 5.63 -2.40 5.09
N ASN A 35 4.69 -2.43 6.03
CA ASN A 35 4.75 -1.61 7.24
C ASN A 35 5.97 -1.95 8.09
N LYS A 36 6.30 -3.24 8.23
CA LYS A 36 7.51 -3.67 8.93
C LYS A 36 8.76 -3.12 8.26
N TRP A 37 8.90 -3.35 6.95
CA TRP A 37 10.05 -2.83 6.19
C TRP A 37 10.12 -1.30 6.24
N TYR A 38 8.99 -0.61 6.09
CA TYR A 38 8.91 0.84 6.07
C TYR A 38 9.37 1.44 7.41
N SER A 39 8.85 0.93 8.53
CA SER A 39 9.20 1.42 9.86
C SER A 39 10.59 1.03 10.33
N GLU A 40 11.04 -0.20 10.04
CA GLU A 40 12.31 -0.71 10.59
C GLU A 40 13.52 -0.37 9.71
N GLN A 41 13.34 -0.27 8.39
CA GLN A 41 14.44 -0.12 7.44
C GLN A 41 14.39 1.21 6.69
N PHE A 42 13.30 1.49 5.99
CA PHE A 42 13.20 2.69 5.13
C PHE A 42 13.34 3.98 5.96
N LEU A 43 12.52 4.16 6.99
CA LEU A 43 12.54 5.37 7.83
C LEU A 43 13.81 5.52 8.66
N ASN A 44 14.43 4.41 9.05
CA ASN A 44 15.68 4.41 9.83
C ASN A 44 16.93 4.57 8.94
N GLY A 45 16.78 4.67 7.61
CA GLY A 45 17.88 4.74 6.66
C GLY A 45 18.73 3.46 6.60
N ASN A 46 18.22 2.35 7.13
CA ASN A 46 18.91 1.07 7.18
C ASN A 46 18.49 0.19 5.99
N TRP A 47 19.17 0.35 4.86
CA TRP A 47 18.89 -0.36 3.61
C TRP A 47 19.45 -1.78 3.58
N THR A 48 19.28 -2.55 4.66
CA THR A 48 19.83 -3.90 4.81
C THR A 48 19.18 -4.96 3.90
N THR A 49 18.09 -4.63 3.22
CA THR A 49 17.41 -5.60 2.36
C THR A 49 18.15 -5.79 1.03
N PRO A 50 18.49 -7.03 0.65
CA PRO A 50 19.02 -7.33 -0.68
C PRO A 50 18.06 -6.83 -1.77
N ASN A 51 18.58 -6.04 -2.72
CA ASN A 51 17.82 -5.45 -3.83
C ASN A 51 16.72 -4.44 -3.42
N GLY A 52 16.66 -4.02 -2.14
CA GLY A 52 15.79 -2.94 -1.66
C GLY A 52 14.27 -3.21 -1.71
N GLN A 53 13.83 -4.42 -2.03
CA GLN A 53 12.42 -4.73 -2.27
C GLN A 53 11.98 -6.05 -1.61
N PRO A 54 11.85 -6.10 -0.27
CA PRO A 54 11.56 -7.35 0.43
C PRO A 54 10.13 -7.87 0.23
N CYS A 55 9.22 -7.01 -0.22
CA CYS A 55 7.79 -7.31 -0.35
C CYS A 55 7.32 -7.35 -1.81
N SER A 56 8.24 -7.37 -2.79
CA SER A 56 7.94 -7.26 -4.22
C SER A 56 7.07 -8.39 -4.76
N GLU A 57 7.32 -9.63 -4.34
CA GLU A 57 6.53 -10.80 -4.75
C GLU A 57 5.09 -10.71 -4.24
N LEU A 58 4.93 -10.41 -2.94
CA LEU A 58 3.61 -10.16 -2.32
C LEU A 58 2.88 -9.01 -3.01
N PHE A 59 3.60 -7.93 -3.33
CA PHE A 59 3.02 -6.79 -4.04
C PHE A 59 2.55 -7.17 -5.44
N THR A 60 3.31 -8.00 -6.15
CA THR A 60 2.99 -8.43 -7.52
C THR A 60 1.68 -9.22 -7.54
N GLU A 61 1.52 -10.17 -6.62
CA GLU A 61 0.29 -10.95 -6.49
C GLU A 61 -0.90 -10.08 -6.10
N TYR A 62 -0.73 -9.22 -5.09
CA TYR A 62 -1.77 -8.30 -4.63
C TYR A 62 -2.20 -7.34 -5.74
N LYS A 63 -1.25 -6.71 -6.43
CA LYS A 63 -1.49 -5.78 -7.54
C LYS A 63 -2.27 -6.46 -8.66
N ALA A 64 -1.90 -7.69 -9.04
CA ALA A 64 -2.62 -8.44 -10.07
C ALA A 64 -4.09 -8.67 -9.68
N CYS A 65 -4.37 -9.00 -8.41
CA CYS A 65 -5.72 -9.16 -7.91
C CYS A 65 -6.54 -7.85 -7.98
N VAL A 66 -5.94 -6.73 -7.56
CA VAL A 66 -6.60 -5.41 -7.57
C VAL A 66 -6.86 -4.95 -8.99
N VAL A 67 -5.88 -5.05 -9.89
CA VAL A 67 -6.02 -4.69 -11.31
C VAL A 67 -7.17 -5.45 -11.96
N LYS A 68 -7.28 -6.76 -11.71
CA LYS A 68 -8.43 -7.56 -12.18
C LYS A 68 -9.75 -7.01 -11.64
N THR A 69 -9.80 -6.63 -10.36
CA THR A 69 -11.01 -6.08 -9.74
C THR A 69 -11.39 -4.71 -10.30
N LEU A 70 -10.41 -3.83 -10.56
CA LEU A 70 -10.63 -2.51 -11.16
C LEU A 70 -11.22 -2.63 -12.56
N ASN A 71 -10.66 -3.52 -13.39
CA ASN A 71 -11.19 -3.83 -14.72
C ASN A 71 -12.66 -4.32 -14.63
N ASN A 72 -12.96 -5.24 -13.71
CA ASN A 72 -14.32 -5.76 -13.52
C ASN A 72 -15.32 -4.68 -13.05
N LYS A 73 -14.83 -3.63 -12.37
CA LYS A 73 -15.63 -2.50 -11.91
C LYS A 73 -15.68 -1.35 -12.92
N ASN A 74 -15.09 -1.52 -14.11
CA ASN A 74 -15.02 -0.50 -15.15
C ASN A 74 -14.36 0.81 -14.68
N ILE A 75 -13.32 0.70 -13.84
CA ILE A 75 -12.47 1.81 -13.41
C ILE A 75 -11.28 1.89 -14.37
N ASP A 76 -11.00 3.07 -14.90
CA ASP A 76 -9.87 3.31 -15.81
C ASP A 76 -8.55 3.15 -15.06
N ILE A 77 -7.80 2.10 -15.41
CA ILE A 77 -6.51 1.79 -14.77
C ILE A 77 -5.41 2.74 -15.25
N ASP A 78 -5.48 3.22 -16.49
CA ASP A 78 -4.47 4.12 -17.02
C ASP A 78 -4.58 5.49 -16.35
N GLU A 79 -5.80 5.93 -16.03
CA GLU A 79 -6.03 7.10 -15.18
C GLU A 79 -5.44 6.90 -13.77
N VAL A 80 -5.70 5.75 -13.13
CA VAL A 80 -5.21 5.45 -11.77
C VAL A 80 -3.67 5.39 -11.70
N LEU A 81 -3.03 4.89 -12.75
CA LEU A 81 -1.56 4.74 -12.81
C LEU A 81 -0.84 5.95 -13.40
N LYS A 82 -1.57 6.99 -13.81
CA LYS A 82 -0.98 8.20 -14.39
C LYS A 82 -0.07 8.90 -13.40
N THR A 83 1.18 9.16 -13.80
CA THR A 83 2.09 10.02 -13.04
C THR A 83 1.57 11.45 -13.08
N VAL A 84 0.94 11.89 -11.99
CA VAL A 84 0.45 13.26 -11.85
C VAL A 84 1.47 14.16 -11.16
N LEU A 85 2.21 13.63 -10.18
CA LEU A 85 3.14 14.42 -9.38
C LEU A 85 4.30 14.97 -10.23
N GLY A 86 4.65 16.25 -10.03
CA GLY A 86 5.63 17.01 -10.80
C GLY A 86 5.17 17.47 -12.20
N THR A 87 3.88 17.34 -12.53
CA THR A 87 3.35 17.70 -13.86
C THR A 87 2.36 18.86 -13.80
N ASN A 88 2.03 19.44 -14.96
CA ASN A 88 0.97 20.46 -15.08
C ASN A 88 -0.44 19.91 -14.77
N SER A 89 -0.58 18.59 -14.57
CA SER A 89 -1.83 17.95 -14.13
C SER A 89 -1.96 17.89 -12.61
N GLU A 90 -0.95 18.32 -11.84
CA GLU A 90 -1.05 18.43 -10.39
C GLU A 90 -2.14 19.41 -9.97
N MET A 91 -2.86 19.06 -8.90
CA MET A 91 -3.87 19.92 -8.31
C MET A 91 -3.18 21.16 -7.72
N GLN A 92 -3.51 22.33 -8.24
CA GLN A 92 -2.95 23.58 -7.76
C GLN A 92 -3.53 23.91 -6.37
N PRO A 93 -2.76 24.54 -5.48
CA PRO A 93 -3.31 25.10 -4.24
C PRO A 93 -4.52 25.98 -4.57
N PRO A 94 -5.59 25.94 -3.76
CA PRO A 94 -6.73 26.82 -3.98
C PRO A 94 -6.24 28.27 -4.01
N HIS A 95 -6.60 29.01 -5.07
CA HIS A 95 -6.31 30.44 -5.17
C HIS A 95 -6.98 31.12 -3.97
N SER A 96 -6.19 31.58 -3.01
CA SER A 96 -6.67 32.46 -1.95
C SER A 96 -7.22 33.72 -2.64
N PRO A 97 -8.50 34.08 -2.46
CA PRO A 97 -8.98 35.38 -2.93
C PRO A 97 -8.14 36.47 -2.26
N ASP A 98 -7.74 37.44 -3.08
CA ASP A 98 -6.66 38.40 -2.86
C ASP A 98 -6.66 39.08 -1.48
N ALA A 99 -5.44 39.32 -0.97
CA ALA A 99 -5.15 40.20 0.16
C ALA A 99 -5.39 41.68 -0.20
#